data_AF-A0A060DSV6-F1
#
_entry.id   AF-A0A060DSV6-F1
#
_cell.length_a   1.000
_cell.length_b   1.000
_cell.length_c   1.000
_cell.angle_alpha   90.00
_cell.angle_beta   90.00
_cell.angle_gamma   90.00
#
_symmetry.space_group_name_H-M   'P 1'
#
loop_
_entity.id
_entity.type
_entity.pdbx_description
1 polymer ?
#
loop_
_entity_poly.entity_id
_entity_poly.type
_entity_poly.pdbx_seq_one_letter_code
_entity_poly.pdbx_strand_id
1 'polypeptide(L)'
;MSDLWQWLALIGLGAFHGVNPAMGWLFAVALGLQEGRRGAVIKALPPIALGHALSVLLVVIGFATAHLVTASDLVKPTTVIVLISFGAYRLVRGYRHRVRVGMQTGFAGLTLWSFLMASAHGAGLMILPLLLGLLAPAQLMALSLCGPGAEMTGMIAALGSAAVGLAVVLVHMAAMLAVIAIMGLVIFETVGLGILRRGWVNFDLLWAGTLIGTGAALLLLG
;
A
#
# COMPACT_ATOMS: atom_id res chain seq x y z
N MET A 1 13.70 -16.25 6.26
CA MET A 1 14.28 -15.39 5.20
C MET A 1 14.95 -14.21 5.90
N SER A 2 16.05 -13.67 5.40
CA SER A 2 16.73 -12.53 6.05
C SER A 2 15.86 -11.27 6.04
N ASP A 3 15.95 -10.44 7.08
CA ASP A 3 15.21 -9.17 7.20
C ASP A 3 15.35 -8.30 5.95
N LEU A 4 16.53 -8.29 5.32
CA LEU A 4 16.82 -7.52 4.11
C LEU A 4 15.87 -7.83 2.95
N TRP A 5 15.54 -9.10 2.72
CA TRP A 5 14.63 -9.48 1.63
C TRP A 5 13.22 -8.92 1.83
N GLN A 6 12.71 -8.93 3.07
CA GLN A 6 11.38 -8.38 3.37
C GLN A 6 11.33 -6.86 3.15
N TRP A 7 12.40 -6.14 3.51
CA TRP A 7 12.52 -4.72 3.20
C TRP A 7 12.61 -4.43 1.70
N LEU A 8 13.37 -5.24 0.94
CA LEU A 8 13.43 -5.12 -0.52
C LEU A 8 12.08 -5.43 -1.17
N ALA A 9 11.37 -6.45 -0.70
CA ALA A 9 10.03 -6.78 -1.15
C ALA A 9 9.04 -5.65 -0.85
N LEU A 10 9.16 -5.00 0.31
CA LEU A 10 8.35 -3.84 0.68
C LEU A 10 8.62 -2.63 -0.21
N ILE A 11 9.90 -2.32 -0.49
CA ILE A 11 10.29 -1.27 -1.44
C ILE A 11 9.77 -1.60 -2.84
N GLY A 12 9.91 -2.84 -3.29
CA GLY A 12 9.40 -3.32 -4.57
C GLY A 12 7.87 -3.22 -4.65
N LEU A 13 7.16 -3.54 -3.58
CA LEU A 13 5.70 -3.38 -3.50
C LEU A 13 5.29 -1.90 -3.53
N GLY A 14 6.04 -1.02 -2.86
CA GLY A 14 5.87 0.43 -2.95
C GLY A 14 6.06 0.94 -4.37
N ALA A 15 7.17 0.55 -5.01
CA ALA A 15 7.46 0.89 -6.40
C ALA A 15 6.37 0.38 -7.35
N PHE A 16 5.92 -0.87 -7.19
CA PHE A 16 4.81 -1.45 -7.94
C PHE A 16 3.57 -0.57 -7.86
N HIS A 17 3.18 -0.12 -6.66
CA HIS A 17 2.06 0.80 -6.50
C HIS A 17 2.29 2.15 -7.21
N GLY A 18 3.52 2.68 -7.15
CA GLY A 18 3.83 3.96 -7.76
C GLY A 18 3.85 3.95 -9.29
N VAL A 19 4.10 2.80 -9.93
CA VAL A 19 4.04 2.67 -11.40
C VAL A 19 2.62 2.82 -11.95
N ASN A 20 1.60 2.50 -11.15
CA ASN A 20 0.22 2.52 -11.61
C ASN A 20 -0.31 3.96 -11.81
N PRO A 21 -0.75 4.34 -13.02
CA PRO A 21 -1.29 5.66 -13.32
C PRO A 21 -2.42 6.05 -12.37
N ALA A 22 -3.32 5.11 -12.10
CA ALA A 22 -4.52 5.34 -11.32
C ALA A 22 -4.23 5.56 -9.82
N MET A 23 -3.04 5.15 -9.35
CA MET A 23 -2.58 5.32 -7.96
C MET A 23 -1.99 6.70 -7.68
N GLY A 24 -1.82 7.57 -8.68
CA GLY A 24 -1.55 8.98 -8.40
C GLY A 24 -0.93 9.79 -9.53
N TRP A 25 0.01 9.23 -10.29
CA TRP A 25 0.76 10.05 -11.25
C TRP A 25 -0.11 10.54 -12.40
N LEU A 26 -1.17 9.83 -12.79
CA LEU A 26 -2.13 10.31 -13.80
C LEU A 26 -2.75 11.65 -13.40
N PHE A 27 -3.20 11.77 -12.15
CA PHE A 27 -3.78 13.00 -11.62
C PHE A 27 -2.71 14.08 -11.45
N ALA A 28 -1.52 13.71 -10.96
CA ALA A 28 -0.41 14.64 -10.83
C ALA A 28 -0.01 15.26 -12.19
N VAL A 29 0.07 14.45 -13.24
CA VAL A 29 0.33 14.89 -14.62
C VAL A 29 -0.82 15.74 -15.15
N ALA A 30 -2.07 15.33 -14.91
CA ALA A 30 -3.24 16.11 -15.35
C ALA A 30 -3.26 17.52 -14.75
N LEU A 31 -3.01 17.66 -13.43
CA LEU A 31 -2.85 18.96 -12.78
C LEU A 31 -1.64 19.73 -13.31
N GLY A 32 -0.51 19.03 -13.51
CA GLY A 32 0.70 19.58 -14.13
C GLY A 32 0.42 20.26 -15.46
N LEU A 33 -0.28 19.55 -16.36
CA LEU A 33 -0.63 20.03 -17.69
C LEU A 33 -1.65 21.17 -17.67
N GLN A 34 -2.61 21.13 -16.73
CA GLN A 34 -3.60 22.21 -16.57
C GLN A 34 -2.96 23.52 -16.08
N GLU A 35 -2.06 23.44 -15.11
CA GLU A 35 -1.38 24.61 -14.55
C GLU A 35 -0.12 25.01 -15.35
N GLY A 36 0.26 24.23 -16.37
CA GLY A 36 1.44 24.48 -17.20
C GLY A 36 2.77 24.48 -16.44
N ARG A 37 2.84 23.83 -15.26
CA ARG A 37 4.04 23.89 -14.39
C ARG A 37 4.35 22.57 -13.70
N ARG A 38 5.62 22.17 -13.72
CA ARG A 38 6.14 20.98 -13.00
C ARG A 38 5.81 20.98 -11.51
N GLY A 39 5.75 22.16 -10.90
CA GLY A 39 5.44 22.28 -9.48
C GLY A 39 4.02 21.83 -9.10
N ALA A 40 3.08 21.76 -10.05
CA ALA A 40 1.74 21.23 -9.80
C ALA A 40 1.75 19.69 -9.70
N VAL A 41 2.62 19.00 -10.45
CA VAL A 41 2.86 17.55 -10.32
C VAL A 41 3.34 17.23 -8.90
N ILE A 42 4.34 17.97 -8.40
CA ILE A 42 4.89 17.75 -7.05
C ILE A 42 3.86 18.10 -5.96
N LYS A 43 3.07 19.17 -6.13
CA LYS A 43 2.02 19.54 -5.18
C LYS A 43 0.87 18.52 -5.09
N ALA A 44 0.72 17.63 -6.07
CA ALA A 44 -0.25 16.55 -6.03
C ALA A 44 0.18 15.39 -5.12
N LEU A 45 1.47 15.24 -4.79
CA LEU A 45 1.97 14.13 -3.98
C LEU A 45 1.42 14.11 -2.54
N PRO A 46 1.39 15.21 -1.78
CA PRO A 46 0.86 15.19 -0.42
C PRO A 46 -0.59 14.68 -0.28
N PRO A 47 -1.58 15.13 -1.07
CA PRO A 47 -2.93 14.56 -0.98
C PRO A 47 -2.98 13.09 -1.46
N ILE A 48 -2.18 12.69 -2.45
CA ILE A 48 -2.06 11.28 -2.86
C ILE A 48 -1.53 10.44 -1.69
N ALA A 49 -0.47 10.92 -1.03
CA ALA A 49 0.14 10.25 0.11
C ALA A 49 -0.87 10.07 1.25
N LEU A 50 -1.59 11.14 1.58
CA LEU A 50 -2.60 11.12 2.63
C LEU A 50 -3.72 10.12 2.34
N GLY A 51 -4.27 10.13 1.13
CA GLY A 51 -5.34 9.21 0.76
C GLY A 51 -4.91 7.74 0.87
N HIS A 52 -3.72 7.42 0.36
CA HIS A 52 -3.19 6.06 0.45
C HIS A 52 -2.90 5.65 1.90
N ALA A 53 -2.28 6.55 2.69
CA ALA A 53 -2.01 6.31 4.10
C ALA A 53 -3.30 6.02 4.88
N LEU A 54 -4.38 6.76 4.63
CA LEU A 54 -5.69 6.51 5.23
C LEU A 54 -6.25 5.12 4.86
N SER A 55 -6.03 4.66 3.62
CA SER A 55 -6.47 3.33 3.18
C SER A 55 -5.70 2.22 3.90
N VAL A 56 -4.37 2.36 3.98
CA VAL A 56 -3.51 1.42 4.72
C VAL A 56 -3.89 1.42 6.20
N LEU A 57 -4.05 2.59 6.81
CA LEU A 57 -4.42 2.73 8.20
C LEU A 57 -5.75 2.05 8.52
N LEU A 58 -6.77 2.23 7.68
CA LEU A 58 -8.07 1.58 7.86
C LEU A 58 -7.94 0.05 7.87
N VAL A 59 -7.14 -0.51 6.96
CA VAL A 59 -6.89 -1.96 6.92
C VAL A 59 -6.08 -2.42 8.13
N VAL A 60 -5.03 -1.70 8.50
CA VAL A 60 -4.20 -2.04 9.66
C VAL A 60 -5.01 -2.00 10.95
N ILE A 61 -5.86 -0.99 11.15
CA ILE A 61 -6.75 -0.90 12.31
C ILE A 61 -7.75 -2.07 12.29
N GLY A 62 -8.42 -2.32 11.17
CA GLY A 62 -9.38 -3.42 11.05
C GLY A 62 -8.74 -4.81 11.26
N PHE A 63 -7.51 -4.99 10.79
CA PHE A 63 -6.74 -6.20 11.03
C PHE A 63 -6.32 -6.34 12.50
N ALA A 64 -5.82 -5.25 13.11
CA ALA A 64 -5.42 -5.24 14.51
C ALA A 64 -6.62 -5.53 15.44
N THR A 65 -7.79 -4.95 15.19
CA THR A 65 -8.99 -5.21 15.98
C THR A 65 -9.50 -6.64 15.80
N ALA A 66 -9.47 -7.19 14.58
CA ALA A 66 -9.79 -8.59 14.34
C ALA A 66 -8.81 -9.52 15.06
N HIS A 67 -7.53 -9.16 15.11
CA HIS A 67 -6.51 -9.95 15.80
C HIS A 67 -6.75 -10.04 17.31
N LEU A 68 -7.36 -9.03 17.95
CA LEU A 68 -7.69 -9.06 19.38
C LEU A 68 -8.63 -10.20 19.78
N VAL A 69 -9.42 -10.71 18.83
CA VAL A 69 -10.41 -11.78 19.07
C VAL A 69 -10.10 -13.06 18.29
N THR A 70 -8.98 -13.10 17.57
CA THR A 70 -8.59 -14.24 16.73
C THR A 70 -7.39 -14.95 17.35
N ALA A 71 -7.46 -16.28 17.46
CA ALA A 71 -6.33 -17.09 17.93
C ALA A 71 -5.10 -16.91 17.02
N SER A 72 -3.90 -16.84 17.60
CA SER A 72 -2.66 -16.50 16.88
C SER A 72 -2.35 -17.45 15.71
N ASP A 73 -2.72 -18.72 15.83
CA ASP A 73 -2.60 -19.75 14.80
C ASP A 73 -3.55 -19.51 13.60
N LEU A 74 -4.64 -18.78 13.80
CA LEU A 74 -5.62 -18.45 12.76
C LEU A 74 -5.31 -17.15 12.00
N VAL A 75 -4.37 -16.33 12.47
CA VAL A 75 -4.04 -15.02 11.86
C VAL A 75 -3.50 -15.18 10.44
N LYS A 76 -2.50 -16.04 10.27
CA LYS A 76 -1.91 -16.35 8.96
C LYS A 76 -2.92 -16.93 7.97
N PRO A 77 -3.67 -18.03 8.28
CA PRO A 77 -4.63 -18.59 7.32
C PRO A 77 -5.76 -17.61 7.00
N THR A 78 -6.24 -16.83 7.97
CA THR A 78 -7.25 -15.78 7.71
C THR A 78 -6.70 -14.72 6.75
N THR A 79 -5.45 -14.29 6.92
CA THR A 79 -4.79 -13.32 6.02
C THR A 79 -4.68 -13.85 4.59
N VAL A 80 -4.26 -15.12 4.44
CA VAL A 80 -4.20 -15.80 3.14
C VAL A 80 -5.57 -15.87 2.48
N ILE A 81 -6.59 -16.31 3.22
CA ILE A 81 -7.97 -16.43 2.71
C ILE A 81 -8.49 -15.07 2.26
N VAL A 82 -8.30 -14.02 3.06
CA VAL A 82 -8.75 -12.66 2.72
C VAL A 82 -8.05 -12.15 1.44
N LEU A 83 -6.74 -12.32 1.32
CA LEU A 83 -5.98 -11.89 0.14
C LEU A 83 -6.43 -12.60 -1.14
N ILE A 84 -6.49 -13.92 -1.11
CA ILE A 84 -6.85 -14.73 -2.29
C ILE A 84 -8.31 -14.48 -2.66
N SER A 85 -9.22 -14.47 -1.68
CA SER A 85 -10.65 -14.25 -1.93
C SER A 85 -10.92 -12.84 -2.46
N PHE A 86 -10.23 -11.82 -1.93
CA PHE A 86 -10.35 -10.45 -2.43
C PHE A 86 -9.79 -10.31 -3.84
N GLY A 87 -8.63 -10.90 -4.13
CA GLY A 87 -8.07 -10.94 -5.48
C GLY A 87 -8.98 -11.66 -6.47
N ALA A 88 -9.51 -12.83 -6.12
CA ALA A 88 -10.45 -13.58 -6.94
C ALA A 88 -11.76 -12.81 -7.17
N TYR A 89 -12.29 -12.16 -6.12
CA TYR A 89 -13.45 -11.27 -6.23
C TYR A 89 -13.20 -10.15 -7.23
N ARG A 90 -12.00 -9.55 -7.24
CA ARG A 90 -11.62 -8.51 -8.20
C ARG A 90 -11.46 -9.03 -9.61
N LEU A 91 -10.94 -10.24 -9.82
CA LEU A 91 -10.91 -10.87 -11.14
C LEU A 91 -12.32 -11.10 -11.70
N VAL A 92 -13.26 -11.56 -10.87
CA VAL A 92 -14.64 -11.88 -11.31
C VAL A 92 -15.47 -10.62 -11.51
N ARG A 93 -15.40 -9.65 -10.59
CA ARG A 93 -16.27 -8.45 -10.63
C ARG A 93 -15.67 -7.26 -11.36
N GLY A 94 -14.36 -7.29 -11.63
CA GLY A 94 -13.60 -6.18 -12.18
C GLY A 94 -13.49 -4.99 -11.22
N TYR A 95 -12.69 -4.00 -11.61
CA TYR A 95 -12.62 -2.72 -10.92
C TYR A 95 -13.67 -1.79 -11.51
N ARG A 96 -14.74 -1.56 -10.75
CA ARG A 96 -15.76 -0.57 -11.13
C ARG A 96 -15.34 0.80 -10.62
N HIS A 97 -14.73 1.60 -11.49
CA HIS A 97 -14.40 3.02 -11.21
C HIS A 97 -15.68 3.88 -11.18
N ARG A 98 -16.56 3.65 -10.20
CA ARG A 98 -17.85 4.34 -10.09
C ARG A 98 -17.72 5.76 -9.57
N VAL A 99 -16.65 6.05 -8.84
CA VAL A 99 -16.42 7.37 -8.27
C VAL A 99 -15.84 8.25 -9.36
N ARG A 100 -16.43 9.42 -9.59
CA ARG A 100 -15.98 10.40 -10.59
C ARG A 100 -15.48 11.63 -9.86
N VAL A 101 -14.23 11.59 -9.41
CA VAL A 101 -13.51 12.80 -8.98
C VAL A 101 -12.94 13.43 -10.24
N GLY A 102 -13.34 14.67 -10.54
CA GLY A 102 -12.86 15.38 -11.72
C GLY A 102 -11.34 15.57 -11.70
N MET A 103 -10.70 15.66 -12.86
CA MET A 103 -9.24 15.89 -12.95
C MET A 103 -8.81 17.31 -12.54
N GLN A 104 -9.74 18.16 -12.10
CA GLN A 104 -9.52 19.55 -11.64
C GLN A 104 -9.74 19.70 -10.13
N THR A 105 -9.78 18.60 -9.38
CA THR A 105 -10.15 18.68 -7.96
C THR A 105 -9.00 19.14 -7.09
N GLY A 106 -9.31 19.99 -6.10
CA GLY A 106 -8.35 20.41 -5.09
C GLY A 106 -7.92 19.27 -4.16
N PHE A 107 -7.11 19.63 -3.16
CA PHE A 107 -6.46 18.71 -2.22
C PHE A 107 -7.41 17.62 -1.67
N ALA A 108 -8.58 18.01 -1.15
CA ALA A 108 -9.54 17.06 -0.55
C ALA A 108 -10.07 16.03 -1.55
N GLY A 109 -10.37 16.46 -2.78
CA GLY A 109 -10.86 15.55 -3.83
C GLY A 109 -9.79 14.54 -4.26
N LEU A 110 -8.54 15.00 -4.38
CA LEU A 110 -7.42 14.13 -4.71
C LEU A 110 -7.08 13.15 -3.58
N THR A 111 -7.17 13.59 -2.32
CA THR A 111 -7.05 12.71 -1.14
C THR A 111 -8.13 11.63 -1.14
N LEU A 112 -9.39 12.02 -1.33
CA LEU A 112 -10.52 11.08 -1.38
C LEU A 112 -10.37 10.09 -2.54
N TRP A 113 -9.98 10.58 -3.72
CA TRP A 113 -9.70 9.72 -4.87
C TRP A 113 -8.61 8.69 -4.55
N SER A 114 -7.45 9.16 -4.05
CA SER A 114 -6.34 8.29 -3.70
C SER A 114 -6.75 7.24 -2.67
N PHE A 115 -7.49 7.63 -1.63
CA PHE A 115 -8.04 6.72 -0.64
C PHE A 115 -8.93 5.62 -1.24
N LEU A 116 -9.87 6.01 -2.10
CA LEU A 116 -10.80 5.08 -2.73
C LEU A 116 -10.08 4.14 -3.71
N MET A 117 -9.12 4.65 -4.46
CA MET A 117 -8.33 3.86 -5.40
C MET A 117 -7.42 2.86 -4.69
N ALA A 118 -6.70 3.30 -3.65
CA ALA A 118 -5.88 2.43 -2.81
C ALA A 118 -6.72 1.33 -2.14
N SER A 119 -7.90 1.68 -1.64
CA SER A 119 -8.82 0.72 -1.02
C SER A 119 -9.41 -0.26 -2.04
N ALA A 120 -9.75 0.22 -3.24
CA ALA A 120 -10.25 -0.63 -4.30
C ALA A 120 -9.21 -1.67 -4.74
N HIS A 121 -7.95 -1.26 -4.80
CA HIS A 121 -6.80 -2.10 -5.14
C HIS A 121 -6.30 -2.96 -3.98
N GLY A 122 -6.86 -2.81 -2.78
CA GLY A 122 -6.47 -3.59 -1.61
C GLY A 122 -5.05 -3.29 -1.15
N ALA A 123 -4.55 -2.06 -1.36
CA ALA A 123 -3.17 -1.70 -1.04
C ALA A 123 -2.80 -1.97 0.43
N GLY A 124 -3.72 -1.68 1.36
CA GLY A 124 -3.54 -2.03 2.77
C GLY A 124 -3.44 -3.54 3.01
N LEU A 125 -4.22 -4.36 2.29
CA LEU A 125 -4.18 -5.82 2.41
C LEU A 125 -2.83 -6.37 1.90
N MET A 126 -2.31 -5.81 0.81
CA MET A 126 -1.05 -6.25 0.20
C MET A 126 0.16 -6.06 1.12
N ILE A 127 0.10 -5.09 2.04
CA ILE A 127 1.18 -4.84 3.01
C ILE A 127 1.15 -5.85 4.18
N LEU A 128 -0.01 -6.43 4.51
CA LEU A 128 -0.19 -7.27 5.71
C LEU A 128 0.83 -8.43 5.82
N PRO A 129 1.13 -9.21 4.76
CA PRO A 129 2.08 -10.31 4.87
C PRO A 129 3.50 -9.85 5.24
N LEU A 130 3.95 -8.72 4.69
CA LEU A 130 5.26 -8.14 4.99
C LEU A 130 5.26 -7.49 6.37
N LEU A 131 4.17 -6.84 6.76
CA LEU A 131 3.99 -6.27 8.09
C LEU A 131 4.07 -7.35 9.17
N LEU A 132 3.35 -8.46 9.00
CA LEU A 132 3.38 -9.61 9.91
C LEU A 132 4.78 -10.24 9.97
N GLY A 133 5.43 -10.41 8.80
CA GLY A 133 6.76 -10.96 8.71
C GLY A 133 7.84 -10.13 9.39
N LEU A 134 7.75 -8.79 9.33
CA LEU A 134 8.70 -7.86 9.94
C LEU A 134 8.41 -7.59 11.43
N LEU A 135 7.16 -7.74 11.88
CA LEU A 135 6.79 -7.60 13.29
C LEU A 135 7.20 -8.81 14.14
N ALA A 136 7.16 -10.02 13.59
CA ALA A 136 7.43 -11.25 14.35
C ALA A 136 8.84 -11.30 14.99
N PRO A 137 9.95 -10.99 14.27
CA PRO A 137 11.28 -10.93 14.88
C PRO A 137 11.41 -9.83 15.93
N ALA A 138 10.79 -8.67 15.70
CA ALA A 138 10.82 -7.54 16.62
C ALA A 138 10.11 -7.84 17.94
N GLN A 139 8.97 -8.54 17.89
CA GLN A 139 8.25 -9.02 19.06
C GLN A 139 9.08 -10.06 19.85
N LEU A 140 9.71 -11.00 19.16
CA LEU A 140 10.54 -12.03 19.79
C LEU A 140 11.79 -11.43 20.47
N MET A 141 12.42 -10.44 19.85
CA MET A 141 13.56 -9.72 20.42
C MET A 141 13.15 -8.89 21.64
N ALA A 142 12.01 -8.18 21.57
CA ALA A 142 11.47 -7.44 22.72
C ALA A 142 11.15 -8.36 23.91
N LEU A 143 10.64 -9.57 23.63
CA LEU A 143 10.35 -10.57 24.65
C LEU A 143 11.62 -11.19 25.26
N SER A 144 12.68 -11.34 24.46
CA SER A 144 13.96 -11.93 24.91
C SER A 144 14.81 -10.96 25.73
N LEU A 145 14.65 -9.65 25.52
CA LEU A 145 15.34 -8.58 26.27
C LEU A 145 14.68 -8.24 27.61
N CYS A 146 13.49 -8.77 27.90
CA CYS A 146 12.75 -8.50 29.12
C CYS A 146 12.42 -9.81 29.86
N GLY A 147 12.95 -9.98 31.07
CA GLY A 147 12.65 -11.14 31.92
C GLY A 147 11.17 -11.20 32.35
N PRO A 148 10.71 -12.32 32.93
CA PRO A 148 9.30 -12.52 33.27
C PRO A 148 8.92 -11.65 34.49
N GLY A 149 8.34 -10.47 34.23
CA GLY A 149 7.82 -9.59 35.27
C GLY A 149 7.37 -8.20 34.78
N ALA A 150 6.04 -7.99 34.84
CA ALA A 150 5.33 -6.70 34.92
C ALA A 150 5.22 -5.81 33.66
N GLU A 151 4.13 -5.04 33.63
CA GLU A 151 3.52 -4.32 32.50
C GLU A 151 4.45 -3.43 31.65
N MET A 152 5.62 -3.07 32.16
CA MET A 152 6.66 -2.36 31.43
C MET A 152 7.19 -3.16 30.23
N THR A 153 7.20 -4.50 30.29
CA THR A 153 7.53 -5.38 29.15
C THR A 153 6.50 -5.26 28.02
N GLY A 154 5.21 -5.13 28.37
CA GLY A 154 4.14 -4.96 27.39
C GLY A 154 4.22 -3.62 26.66
N MET A 155 4.53 -2.54 27.38
CA MET A 155 4.68 -1.21 26.79
C MET A 155 5.89 -1.11 25.83
N ILE A 156 7.04 -1.70 26.21
CA ILE A 156 8.25 -1.71 25.36
C ILE A 156 8.03 -2.53 24.10
N ALA A 157 7.41 -3.72 24.21
CA ALA A 157 7.07 -4.55 23.06
C ALA A 157 6.05 -3.85 22.14
N ALA A 158 5.05 -3.17 22.71
CA ALA A 158 4.08 -2.38 21.95
C ALA A 158 4.75 -1.21 21.21
N LEU A 159 5.63 -0.44 21.86
CA LEU A 159 6.39 0.64 21.25
C LEU A 159 7.30 0.14 20.11
N GLY A 160 8.01 -0.97 20.31
CA GLY A 160 8.85 -1.58 19.28
C GLY A 160 8.03 -2.04 18.07
N SER A 161 6.89 -2.68 18.30
CA SER A 161 5.97 -3.09 17.24
C SER A 161 5.37 -1.91 16.48
N ALA A 162 5.01 -0.83 17.19
CA ALA A 162 4.49 0.40 16.59
C ALA A 162 5.56 1.10 15.73
N ALA A 163 6.81 1.14 16.21
CA ALA A 163 7.93 1.73 15.46
C ALA A 163 8.21 0.96 14.16
N VAL A 164 8.24 -0.38 14.21
CA VAL A 164 8.41 -1.21 13.01
C VAL A 164 7.23 -1.05 12.07
N GLY A 165 5.99 -1.06 12.58
CA GLY A 165 4.79 -0.84 11.76
C GLY A 165 4.81 0.51 11.05
N LEU A 166 5.22 1.58 11.75
CA LEU A 166 5.41 2.90 11.16
C LEU A 166 6.50 2.89 10.09
N ALA A 167 7.65 2.26 10.35
CA ALA A 167 8.74 2.13 9.38
C ALA A 167 8.28 1.39 8.11
N VAL A 168 7.50 0.31 8.26
CA VAL A 168 6.93 -0.43 7.12
C VAL A 168 6.07 0.49 6.25
N VAL A 169 5.14 1.23 6.87
CA VAL A 169 4.28 2.16 6.12
C VAL A 169 5.12 3.26 5.46
N LEU A 170 6.07 3.86 6.17
CA LEU A 170 6.88 4.96 5.65
C LEU A 170 7.79 4.53 4.51
N VAL A 171 8.47 3.39 4.61
CA VAL A 171 9.34 2.86 3.55
C VAL A 171 8.54 2.53 2.29
N HIS A 172 7.40 1.86 2.44
CA HIS A 172 6.47 1.59 1.33
C HIS A 172 6.01 2.88 0.66
N MET A 173 5.57 3.85 1.47
CA MET A 173 5.08 5.14 0.99
C MET A 173 6.17 5.96 0.30
N ALA A 174 7.38 5.99 0.84
CA ALA A 174 8.50 6.69 0.24
C ALA A 174 8.86 6.11 -1.13
N ALA A 175 8.96 4.78 -1.22
CA ALA A 175 9.23 4.09 -2.48
C ALA A 175 8.13 4.37 -3.52
N MET A 176 6.87 4.29 -3.11
CA MET A 176 5.74 4.59 -3.99
C MET A 176 5.73 6.04 -4.47
N LEU A 177 5.87 7.01 -3.56
CA LEU A 177 5.86 8.43 -3.91
C LEU A 177 7.04 8.82 -4.78
N ALA A 178 8.22 8.22 -4.56
CA ALA A 178 9.38 8.41 -5.44
C ALA A 178 9.07 7.96 -6.86
N VAL A 179 8.47 6.77 -7.04
CA VAL A 179 8.09 6.29 -8.38
C VAL A 179 6.97 7.14 -8.98
N ILE A 180 5.97 7.57 -8.20
CA ILE A 180 4.93 8.50 -8.68
C ILE A 180 5.54 9.82 -9.16
N ALA A 181 6.50 10.39 -8.41
CA ALA A 181 7.19 11.60 -8.80
C ALA A 181 7.97 11.41 -10.11
N ILE A 182 8.76 10.34 -10.20
CA ILE A 182 9.57 10.04 -11.38
C ILE A 182 8.68 9.85 -12.60
N MET A 183 7.69 8.97 -12.53
CA MET A 183 6.77 8.70 -13.63
C MET A 183 5.98 9.95 -14.01
N GLY A 184 5.49 10.69 -13.01
CA GLY A 184 4.73 11.92 -13.22
C GLY A 184 5.54 13.01 -13.92
N LEU A 185 6.77 13.26 -13.48
CA LEU A 185 7.65 14.26 -14.10
C LEU A 185 8.07 13.84 -15.51
N VAL A 186 8.52 12.60 -15.70
CA VAL A 186 8.93 12.09 -17.00
C VAL A 186 7.79 12.20 -18.01
N ILE A 187 6.58 11.77 -17.64
CA ILE A 187 5.43 11.80 -18.55
C ILE A 187 4.96 13.24 -18.81
N PHE A 188 4.98 14.10 -17.78
CA PHE A 188 4.67 15.52 -17.94
C PHE A 188 5.61 16.22 -18.94
N GLU A 189 6.90 15.90 -18.90
CA GLU A 189 7.91 16.57 -19.74
C GLU A 189 8.04 16.00 -21.16
N THR A 190 7.68 14.73 -21.37
CA THR A 190 7.99 14.03 -22.64
C THR A 190 6.78 13.77 -23.54
N VAL A 191 5.73 13.11 -23.04
CA VAL A 191 4.66 12.52 -23.91
C VAL A 191 3.25 12.99 -23.54
N GLY A 192 3.06 13.53 -22.34
CA GLY A 192 1.75 13.82 -21.78
C GLY A 192 0.87 12.57 -21.63
N LEU A 193 -0.43 12.77 -21.42
CA LEU A 193 -1.37 11.67 -21.16
C LEU A 193 -1.76 10.87 -22.43
N GLY A 194 -1.28 11.27 -23.61
CA GLY A 194 -1.58 10.57 -24.86
C GLY A 194 -1.04 9.14 -24.91
N ILE A 195 0.00 8.84 -24.14
CA ILE A 195 0.61 7.51 -24.05
C ILE A 195 -0.36 6.45 -23.50
N LEU A 196 -1.30 6.83 -22.63
CA LEU A 196 -2.30 5.93 -22.06
C LEU A 196 -3.34 5.45 -23.08
N ARG A 197 -3.41 6.07 -24.27
CA ARG A 197 -4.36 5.70 -25.33
C ARG A 197 -3.82 4.65 -26.31
N ARG A 198 -2.52 4.29 -26.25
CA ARG A 198 -1.86 3.45 -27.27
C ARG A 198 -1.79 1.95 -26.93
N GLY A 199 -2.62 1.49 -26.01
CA GLY A 199 -2.56 0.13 -25.47
C GLY A 199 -1.62 0.09 -24.28
N TRP A 200 -2.18 -0.13 -23.10
CA TRP A 200 -1.44 -0.14 -21.84
C TRP A 200 -1.65 -1.48 -21.12
N VAL A 201 -0.74 -1.80 -20.21
CA VAL A 201 -0.86 -2.96 -19.31
C VAL A 201 -2.18 -2.90 -18.55
N ASN A 202 -2.90 -4.01 -18.50
CA ASN A 202 -4.10 -4.13 -17.67
C ASN A 202 -3.70 -4.24 -16.19
N PHE A 203 -3.57 -3.09 -15.53
CA PHE A 203 -3.17 -3.02 -14.13
C PHE A 203 -4.16 -3.68 -13.19
N ASP A 204 -5.45 -3.71 -13.53
CA ASP A 204 -6.46 -4.39 -12.72
C ASP A 204 -6.16 -5.89 -12.60
N LEU A 205 -5.81 -6.53 -13.72
CA LEU A 205 -5.40 -7.94 -13.74
C LEU A 205 -4.08 -8.14 -13.00
N LEU A 206 -3.11 -7.26 -13.24
CA LEU A 206 -1.82 -7.30 -12.55
C LEU A 206 -2.01 -7.23 -11.03
N TRP A 207 -2.89 -6.35 -10.55
CA TRP A 207 -3.18 -6.17 -9.13
C TRP A 207 -3.86 -7.35 -8.50
N ALA A 208 -4.92 -7.85 -9.13
CA ALA A 208 -5.62 -9.02 -8.64
C ALA A 208 -4.68 -10.25 -8.63
N GLY A 209 -3.84 -10.39 -9.65
CA GLY A 209 -2.77 -11.38 -9.71
C GLY A 209 -1.77 -11.24 -8.56
N THR A 210 -1.32 -10.01 -8.24
CA THR A 210 -0.42 -9.78 -7.11
C THR A 210 -1.07 -10.05 -5.76
N LEU A 211 -2.35 -9.73 -5.55
CA LEU A 211 -3.07 -10.08 -4.31
C LEU A 211 -3.10 -11.60 -4.09
N ILE A 212 -3.46 -12.34 -5.14
CA ILE A 212 -3.48 -13.81 -5.11
C ILE A 212 -2.07 -14.36 -4.93
N GLY A 213 -1.10 -13.83 -5.68
CA GLY A 213 0.31 -14.23 -5.62
C GLY A 213 0.92 -14.01 -4.24
N THR A 214 0.66 -12.87 -3.59
CA THR A 214 1.12 -12.60 -2.23
C THR A 214 0.45 -13.54 -1.22
N GLY A 215 -0.85 -13.79 -1.37
CA GLY A 215 -1.55 -14.78 -0.54
C GLY A 215 -0.99 -16.20 -0.70
N ALA A 216 -0.72 -16.62 -1.93
CA ALA A 216 -0.11 -17.90 -2.23
C ALA A 216 1.34 -17.99 -1.72
N ALA A 217 2.13 -16.93 -1.87
CA ALA A 217 3.48 -16.86 -1.33
C ALA A 217 3.47 -16.97 0.21
N LEU A 218 2.56 -16.26 0.89
CA LEU A 218 2.41 -16.38 2.35
C LEU A 218 1.99 -17.80 2.77
N LEU A 219 1.16 -18.47 1.97
CA LEU A 219 0.73 -19.85 2.21
C LEU A 219 1.89 -20.86 2.04
N LEU A 220 2.70 -20.69 1.00
CA LEU A 220 3.72 -21.66 0.58
C LEU A 220 5.10 -21.43 1.20
N LEU A 221 5.46 -20.18 1.49
CA LEU A 221 6.80 -19.78 1.94
C LEU A 221 6.83 -19.33 3.40
N GLY A 222 5.66 -19.01 3.98
CA GLY A 222 5.53 -18.59 5.37
C GLY A 222 5.35 -19.76 6.32
#